data_AF-A0A7D9IIV7-F1
#
_entry.id   AF-A0A7D9IIV7-F1
#
_cell.length_a   1.000
_cell.length_b   1.000
_cell.length_c   1.000
_cell.angle_alpha   90.00
_cell.angle_beta   90.00
_cell.angle_gamma   90.00
#
_symmetry.space_group_name_H-M   'P 1'
#
loop_
_entity.id
_entity.type
_entity.pdbx_description
1 polymer ?
#
loop_
_entity_poly.entity_id
_entity_poly.type
_entity_poly.pdbx_seq_one_letter_code
_entity_poly.pdbx_strand_id
1 'polypeptide(L)'
;MSIAYVKQAKPKEIDPTRAGHHIPLHQVYVGVAATATMHEIKAGAKQEDVQKFRSDCKNFLIESILQIKQKFDLEVEIHDIVSCIAPGNAAARVPPSLVQIIQKLPYLNEILDTAKLDLEWRTCF
;
A
#
# COMPACT_ATOMS: atom_id res chain seq x y z
N MET A 1 -8.51 -5.04 -10.67
CA MET A 1 -7.23 -4.63 -11.21
C MET A 1 -6.60 -5.91 -11.74
N SER A 2 -6.48 -6.14 -13.05
CA SER A 2 -5.91 -7.39 -13.56
C SER A 2 -4.57 -7.61 -12.85
N ILE A 3 -4.36 -8.80 -12.32
CA ILE A 3 -3.13 -9.09 -11.54
C ILE A 3 -1.90 -8.78 -12.39
N ALA A 4 -1.97 -9.02 -13.71
CA ALA A 4 -0.92 -8.65 -14.65
C ALA A 4 -0.68 -7.12 -14.70
N TYR A 5 -1.74 -6.32 -14.75
CA TYR A 5 -1.65 -4.86 -14.77
C TYR A 5 -1.02 -4.29 -13.48
N VAL A 6 -1.44 -4.80 -12.30
CA VAL A 6 -0.87 -4.37 -11.02
C VAL A 6 0.59 -4.78 -10.87
N LYS A 7 0.98 -5.95 -11.40
CA LYS A 7 2.35 -6.44 -11.33
C LYS A 7 3.30 -5.73 -12.30
N GLN A 8 2.78 -5.15 -13.39
CA GLN A 8 3.59 -4.51 -14.43
C GLN A 8 3.64 -2.98 -14.28
N ALA A 9 2.59 -2.36 -13.75
CA ALA A 9 2.53 -0.91 -13.56
C ALA A 9 3.21 -0.49 -12.25
N LYS A 10 3.88 0.66 -12.26
CA LYS A 10 4.39 1.26 -11.03
C LYS A 10 3.21 1.63 -10.11
N PRO A 11 3.30 1.45 -8.78
CA PRO A 11 2.19 1.73 -7.87
C PRO A 11 1.57 3.13 -8.04
N LYS A 12 2.39 4.15 -8.30
CA LYS A 12 1.95 5.53 -8.56
C LYS A 12 1.11 5.68 -9.83
N GLU A 13 1.37 4.86 -10.85
CA GLU A 13 0.70 4.92 -12.17
C GLU A 13 -0.61 4.14 -12.21
N ILE A 14 -0.89 3.30 -11.20
CA ILE A 14 -2.13 2.50 -11.14
C ILE A 14 -3.36 3.40 -10.95
N ASP A 15 -4.13 3.67 -11.99
CA ASP A 15 -5.42 4.37 -11.85
C ASP A 15 -6.51 3.44 -11.25
N PRO A 16 -6.99 3.69 -10.01
CA PRO A 16 -8.01 2.85 -9.38
C PRO A 16 -9.41 3.03 -9.98
N THR A 17 -9.66 4.12 -10.73
CA THR A 17 -10.97 4.44 -11.32
C THR A 17 -11.26 3.66 -12.60
N ARG A 18 -10.23 3.10 -13.25
CA ARG A 18 -10.36 2.33 -14.49
C ARG A 18 -11.04 0.97 -14.25
N ALA A 19 -12.35 0.95 -14.46
CA ALA A 19 -13.18 -0.25 -14.33
C ALA A 19 -12.72 -1.41 -15.21
N GLY A 20 -12.17 -1.14 -16.40
CA GLY A 20 -11.66 -2.17 -17.31
C GLY A 20 -10.50 -3.00 -16.75
N HIS A 21 -9.86 -2.51 -15.69
CA HIS A 21 -8.89 -3.30 -14.96
C HIS A 21 -9.49 -4.01 -13.75
N HIS A 22 -10.67 -3.69 -13.21
CA HIS A 22 -11.20 -4.29 -11.97
C HIS A 22 -11.25 -5.84 -11.99
N ILE A 23 -10.92 -6.51 -10.86
CA ILE A 23 -11.00 -7.97 -10.80
C ILE A 23 -12.44 -8.26 -10.38
N PRO A 24 -13.15 -9.13 -11.09
CA PRO A 24 -14.44 -9.61 -10.63
C PRO A 24 -14.31 -10.26 -9.24
N LEU A 25 -15.18 -9.88 -8.30
CA LEU A 25 -15.12 -10.35 -6.91
C LEU A 25 -15.13 -11.88 -6.78
N HIS A 26 -15.81 -12.58 -7.70
CA HIS A 26 -15.87 -14.05 -7.72
C HIS A 26 -14.52 -14.74 -8.03
N GLN A 27 -13.54 -13.99 -8.54
CA GLN A 27 -12.18 -14.48 -8.80
C GLN A 27 -11.24 -14.23 -7.61
N VAL A 28 -11.73 -13.59 -6.56
CA VAL A 28 -10.96 -13.25 -5.36
C VAL A 28 -11.43 -14.15 -4.22
N TYR A 29 -10.51 -14.90 -3.63
CA TYR A 29 -10.82 -15.64 -2.41
C TYR A 29 -10.98 -14.65 -1.25
N VAL A 30 -12.18 -14.56 -0.70
CA VAL A 30 -12.54 -13.65 0.41
C VAL A 30 -12.72 -14.37 1.74
N GLY A 31 -12.41 -15.67 1.80
CA GLY A 31 -12.62 -16.50 2.99
C GLY A 31 -14.00 -17.16 3.04
N VAL A 32 -14.09 -18.25 3.82
CA VAL A 32 -15.29 -19.09 3.93
C VAL A 32 -16.49 -18.31 4.48
N ALA A 33 -16.30 -17.52 5.55
CA ALA A 33 -17.37 -16.74 6.17
C ALA A 33 -17.99 -15.72 5.21
N ALA A 34 -17.16 -14.90 4.56
CA ALA A 34 -17.63 -13.93 3.57
C ALA A 34 -18.30 -14.61 2.37
N THR A 35 -17.80 -15.78 1.96
CA THR A 35 -18.41 -16.57 0.87
C THR A 35 -19.81 -17.05 1.24
N ALA A 36 -19.99 -17.56 2.46
CA ALA A 36 -21.30 -17.97 2.99
C ALA A 36 -22.27 -16.79 3.04
N THR A 37 -21.85 -15.66 3.63
CA THR A 37 -22.67 -14.44 3.72
C THR A 37 -23.08 -13.91 2.34
N MET A 38 -22.17 -13.93 1.35
CA MET A 38 -22.51 -13.54 -0.02
C MET A 38 -23.57 -14.45 -0.66
N HIS A 39 -23.60 -15.73 -0.27
CA HIS A 39 -24.59 -16.68 -0.76
C HIS A 39 -25.96 -16.44 -0.12
N GLU A 40 -26.00 -16.21 1.20
CA GLU A 40 -27.21 -15.87 1.96
C GLU A 40 -27.85 -14.56 1.47
N ILE A 41 -27.05 -13.52 1.27
CA ILE A 41 -27.52 -12.22 0.78
C ILE A 41 -28.13 -12.35 -0.62
N LYS A 42 -27.57 -13.20 -1.49
CA LYS A 42 -28.14 -13.46 -2.83
C LYS A 42 -29.52 -14.10 -2.79
N ALA A 43 -29.82 -14.87 -1.73
CA ALA A 43 -31.08 -15.58 -1.59
C ALA A 43 -32.19 -14.74 -0.93
N GLY A 44 -31.83 -13.76 -0.08
CA GLY A 44 -32.81 -13.03 0.75
C GLY A 44 -32.88 -11.51 0.55
N ALA A 45 -31.89 -10.87 -0.09
CA ALA A 45 -31.86 -9.41 -0.22
C ALA A 45 -32.40 -8.91 -1.57
N LYS A 46 -32.95 -7.68 -1.58
CA LYS A 46 -33.32 -7.00 -2.83
C LYS A 46 -32.07 -6.72 -3.66
N GLN A 47 -32.14 -6.99 -4.95
CA GLN A 47 -30.99 -6.82 -5.85
C GLN A 47 -30.48 -5.38 -5.88
N GLU A 48 -31.37 -4.40 -5.78
CA GLU A 48 -31.04 -2.97 -5.74
C GLU A 48 -30.14 -2.61 -4.54
N ASP A 49 -30.48 -3.10 -3.35
CA ASP A 49 -29.70 -2.87 -2.13
C ASP A 49 -28.32 -3.53 -2.21
N VAL A 50 -28.25 -4.73 -2.78
CA VAL A 50 -26.98 -5.45 -3.01
C VAL A 50 -26.10 -4.71 -4.01
N GLN A 51 -26.69 -4.15 -5.08
CA GLN A 51 -25.94 -3.35 -6.06
C GLN A 51 -25.43 -2.05 -5.44
N LYS A 52 -26.26 -1.36 -4.65
CA LYS A 52 -25.86 -0.15 -3.93
C LYS A 52 -24.71 -0.41 -2.98
N PHE A 53 -24.84 -1.43 -2.11
CA PHE A 53 -23.78 -1.83 -1.19
C PHE A 53 -22.46 -2.11 -1.91
N ARG A 54 -22.48 -2.88 -3.01
CA ARG A 54 -21.28 -3.15 -3.81
C ARG A 54 -20.69 -1.89 -4.42
N SER A 55 -21.53 -0.96 -4.88
CA SER A 55 -21.07 0.33 -5.41
C SER A 55 -20.40 1.17 -4.33
N ASP A 56 -20.98 1.22 -3.14
CA ASP A 56 -20.43 1.96 -2.00
C ASP A 56 -19.08 1.38 -1.55
N CYS A 57 -18.97 0.06 -1.42
CA CYS A 57 -17.70 -0.61 -1.13
C CYS A 57 -16.64 -0.33 -2.20
N LYS A 58 -17.03 -0.38 -3.49
CA LYS A 58 -16.10 -0.07 -4.60
C LYS A 58 -15.59 1.36 -4.49
N ASN A 59 -16.48 2.32 -4.25
CA ASN A 59 -16.12 3.74 -4.14
C ASN A 59 -15.20 3.98 -2.93
N PHE A 60 -15.51 3.35 -1.79
CA PHE A 60 -14.65 3.40 -0.60
C PHE A 60 -13.23 2.89 -0.88
N LEU A 61 -13.09 1.77 -1.60
CA LEU A 61 -11.78 1.21 -1.95
C LEU A 61 -11.01 2.13 -2.92
N ILE A 62 -11.69 2.70 -3.92
CA ILE A 62 -11.08 3.65 -4.85
C ILE A 62 -10.54 4.86 -4.09
N GLU A 63 -11.37 5.46 -3.24
CA GLU A 63 -11.00 6.63 -2.45
C GLU A 63 -9.84 6.34 -1.49
N SER A 64 -9.87 5.18 -0.83
CA SER A 64 -8.77 4.74 0.04
C SER A 64 -7.44 4.66 -0.71
N ILE A 65 -7.44 4.11 -1.93
CA ILE A 65 -6.22 4.04 -2.76
C ILE A 65 -5.76 5.45 -3.17
N LEU A 66 -6.67 6.35 -3.52
CA LEU A 66 -6.33 7.74 -3.87
C LEU A 66 -5.70 8.48 -2.68
N GLN A 67 -6.24 8.32 -1.48
CA GLN A 67 -5.68 8.93 -0.27
C GLN A 67 -4.32 8.33 0.10
N ILE A 68 -4.13 7.02 -0.05
CA ILE A 68 -2.81 6.38 0.11
C ILE A 68 -1.81 7.00 -0.88
N LYS A 69 -2.19 7.17 -2.15
CA LYS A 69 -1.34 7.80 -3.17
C LYS A 69 -0.98 9.25 -2.88
N GLN A 70 -1.87 10.00 -2.24
CA GLN A 70 -1.61 11.38 -1.84
C GLN A 70 -0.69 11.44 -0.61
N LYS A 71 -0.84 10.50 0.33
CA LYS A 71 -0.11 10.51 1.59
C LYS A 71 1.30 9.93 1.49
N PHE A 72 1.51 8.95 0.61
CA PHE A 72 2.78 8.25 0.48
C PHE A 72 3.42 8.54 -0.89
N ASP A 73 4.72 8.86 -0.88
CA ASP A 73 5.48 8.93 -2.13
C ASP A 73 5.75 7.51 -2.65
N LEU A 74 4.88 7.07 -3.55
CA LEU A 74 4.97 5.75 -4.18
C LEU A 74 6.06 5.66 -5.28
N GLU A 75 6.85 6.72 -5.50
CA GLU A 75 8.09 6.62 -6.29
C GLU A 75 9.25 6.05 -5.48
N VAL A 76 9.17 6.15 -4.16
CA VAL A 76 10.16 5.57 -3.27
C VAL A 76 9.96 4.06 -3.28
N GLU A 77 10.88 3.34 -3.91
CA GLU A 77 10.95 1.89 -3.76
C GLU A 77 11.19 1.58 -2.28
N ILE A 78 10.14 1.15 -1.58
CA ILE A 78 10.22 0.69 -0.18
C ILE A 78 11.32 -0.37 -0.03
N HIS A 79 11.55 -1.15 -1.09
CA HIS A 79 12.66 -2.10 -1.16
C HIS A 79 14.02 -1.42 -0.92
N ASP A 80 14.29 -0.26 -1.51
CA ASP A 80 15.54 0.47 -1.30
C ASP A 80 15.70 0.88 0.16
N ILE A 81 14.64 1.39 0.78
CA ILE A 81 14.64 1.77 2.20
C ILE A 81 14.92 0.56 3.08
N VAL A 82 14.20 -0.55 2.84
CA VAL A 82 14.34 -1.78 3.62
C VAL A 82 15.73 -2.40 3.43
N SER A 83 16.29 -2.29 2.22
CA SER A 83 17.64 -2.79 1.95
C SER A 83 18.71 -2.04 2.76
N CYS A 84 18.53 -0.77 3.08
CA CYS A 84 19.48 0.03 3.86
C CYS A 84 19.56 -0.43 5.33
N ILE A 85 18.47 -0.94 5.88
CA ILE A 85 18.40 -1.47 7.25
C ILE A 85 18.60 -2.99 7.31
N ALA A 86 18.86 -3.63 6.16
CA ALA A 86 19.20 -5.04 6.13
C ALA A 86 20.52 -5.27 6.90
N PRO A 87 20.66 -6.33 7.71
CA PRO A 87 21.79 -6.51 8.61
C PRO A 87 23.17 -6.36 7.95
N GLY A 88 23.34 -6.88 6.73
CA GLY A 88 24.61 -6.77 5.98
C GLY A 88 24.94 -5.33 5.56
N ASN A 89 23.94 -4.59 5.09
CA ASN A 89 24.11 -3.20 4.65
C ASN A 89 24.25 -2.25 5.85
N ALA A 90 23.51 -2.51 6.94
CA ALA A 90 23.65 -1.78 8.19
C ALA A 90 25.06 -1.93 8.78
N ALA A 91 25.58 -3.18 8.84
CA ALA A 91 26.94 -3.44 9.29
C ALA A 91 28.01 -2.79 8.40
N ALA A 92 27.78 -2.77 7.08
CA ALA A 92 28.67 -2.14 6.12
C ALA A 92 28.49 -0.60 6.01
N ARG A 93 27.54 -0.01 6.74
CA ARG A 93 27.17 1.42 6.66
C ARG A 93 26.81 1.85 5.24
N VAL A 94 25.98 1.06 4.58
CA VAL A 94 25.40 1.37 3.27
C VAL A 94 23.90 1.63 3.48
N PRO A 95 23.45 2.89 3.55
CA PRO A 95 24.17 4.14 3.27
C PRO A 95 24.97 4.69 4.47
N PRO A 96 26.00 5.54 4.21
CA PRO A 96 26.86 6.11 5.26
C PRO A 96 26.18 7.16 6.15
N SER A 97 24.93 7.50 5.83
CA SER A 97 24.09 8.44 6.57
C SER A 97 22.63 8.04 6.40
N LEU A 98 21.88 8.05 7.50
CA LEU A 98 20.44 7.78 7.48
C LEU A 98 19.63 8.97 6.94
N VAL A 99 20.25 10.15 6.81
CA VAL A 99 19.60 11.34 6.23
C VAL A 99 19.01 11.04 4.85
N GLN A 100 19.68 10.22 4.04
CA GLN A 100 19.20 9.81 2.71
C GLN A 100 17.91 8.99 2.77
N ILE A 101 17.69 8.24 3.86
CA ILE A 101 16.47 7.45 4.08
C ILE A 101 15.36 8.35 4.63
N ILE A 102 15.70 9.22 5.58
CA ILE A 102 14.75 10.15 6.20
C ILE A 102 14.19 11.12 5.15
N GLN A 103 15.00 11.57 4.19
CA GLN A 103 14.53 12.38 3.05
C GLN A 103 13.47 11.67 2.20
N LYS A 104 13.54 10.33 2.09
CA LYS A 104 12.54 9.52 1.39
C LYS A 104 11.27 9.27 2.22
N LEU A 105 11.32 9.51 3.53
CA LEU A 105 10.22 9.32 4.47
C LEU A 105 9.97 10.61 5.26
N PRO A 106 9.46 11.68 4.62
CA PRO A 106 9.42 13.01 5.20
C PRO A 106 8.59 13.12 6.48
N TYR A 107 7.62 12.23 6.67
CA TYR A 107 6.82 12.13 7.89
C TYR A 107 7.65 11.76 9.14
N LEU A 108 8.84 11.18 8.97
CA LEU A 108 9.74 10.87 10.09
C LEU A 108 10.37 12.12 10.71
N ASN A 109 10.46 13.22 9.98
CA ASN A 109 11.01 14.48 10.51
C ASN A 109 10.17 15.06 11.66
N GLU A 110 8.88 14.71 11.73
CA GLU A 110 7.98 15.16 12.81
C GLU A 110 8.12 14.32 14.09
N ILE A 111 8.73 13.13 13.99
CA ILE A 111 8.73 12.11 15.04
C ILE A 111 10.16 11.85 15.57
N LEU A 112 11.18 12.09 14.73
CA LEU A 112 12.57 11.76 15.03
C LEU A 112 13.45 13.01 15.06
N ASP A 113 14.39 13.05 16.01
CA ASP A 113 15.55 13.93 15.94
C ASP A 113 16.54 13.35 14.93
N THR A 114 16.48 13.88 13.71
CA THR A 114 17.24 13.39 12.56
C THR A 114 18.75 13.56 12.74
N ALA A 115 19.18 14.63 13.42
CA ALA A 115 20.58 14.91 13.68
C ALA A 115 21.15 13.92 14.71
N LYS A 116 20.39 13.67 15.79
CA LYS A 116 20.77 12.69 16.81
C LYS A 116 20.82 11.27 16.24
N LEU A 117 19.81 10.89 15.45
CA LEU A 117 19.75 9.56 14.83
C LEU A 117 20.90 9.31 13.85
N ASP A 118 21.26 10.30 13.01
CA ASP A 118 22.38 10.16 12.08
C ASP A 118 23.72 10.08 12.81
N LEU A 119 23.88 10.82 13.92
CA LEU A 119 25.05 10.72 14.77
C LEU A 119 25.18 9.32 15.38
N GLU A 120 24.11 8.81 16.00
CA GLU A 120 24.07 7.47 16.58
C GLU A 120 24.43 6.40 15.54
N TRP A 121 23.85 6.48 14.33
CA TRP A 121 24.16 5.58 13.23
C TRP A 121 25.64 5.56 12.85
N ARG A 122 26.27 6.74 12.82
CA ARG A 122 27.68 6.89 12.45
C ARG A 122 28.63 6.44 13.55
N THR A 123 28.21 6.49 14.81
CA THR A 123 29.05 6.20 15.98
C THR A 123 28.83 4.82 16.60
N CYS A 124 27.70 4.15 16.35
CA CYS A 124 27.34 2.90 17.02
C CYS A 124 28.04 1.63 16.49
N PHE A 125 28.89 1.74 15.47
CA PHE A 125 29.74 0.66 14.98
C PHE A 125 31.10 1.22 14.55
#